data_AF-A0A9E5CIP7-F1
#
_entry.id   AF-A0A9E5CIP7-F1
#
_cell.length_a   1.000
_cell.length_b   1.000
_cell.length_c   1.000
_cell.angle_alpha   90.00
_cell.angle_beta   90.00
_cell.angle_gamma   90.00
#
_symmetry.space_group_name_H-M   'P 1'
#
loop_
_entity.id
_entity.type
_entity.pdbx_description
1 polymer ?
#
loop_
_entity_poly.entity_id
_entity_poly.type
_entity_poly.pdbx_seq_one_letter_code
_entity_poly.pdbx_strand_id
1 'polypeptide(L)'
;HPDENRPGKESRQSVADWFESSGLSERTNVTFIGPDERISSYELIERSSYVLVYNSSVGLEAAILGKAVLCAGRARYTQAKTVFMPSDRAEYFRQLENLLESSLIEVPPEFAENGRRLLYQELFRSSIDLSDFLIPYPSLPGMVLLRDFEPQILKEHPSLETIRRGVLDGAPFAAEPWVSTS
;
A
#
# COMPACT_ATOMS: atom_id res chain seq x y z
N HIS A 1 9.50 -4.20 -9.83
CA HIS A 1 8.98 -2.96 -9.19
C HIS A 1 9.66 -1.76 -9.86
N PRO A 2 9.01 -0.61 -10.13
CA PRO A 2 9.65 0.50 -10.87
C PRO A 2 10.98 1.00 -10.27
N ASP A 3 11.11 0.96 -8.93
CA ASP A 3 12.34 1.35 -8.21
C ASP A 3 13.45 0.29 -8.24
N GLU A 4 13.24 -0.87 -8.88
CA GLU A 4 14.16 -2.03 -8.86
C GLU A 4 15.45 -1.81 -9.66
N ASN A 5 15.39 -0.96 -10.68
CA ASN A 5 16.53 -0.56 -11.52
C ASN A 5 17.08 0.82 -11.11
N ARG A 6 16.59 1.39 -10.01
CA ARG A 6 16.99 2.76 -9.63
C ARG A 6 18.47 2.80 -9.25
N PRO A 7 19.27 3.71 -9.83
CA PRO A 7 20.67 3.86 -9.47
C PRO A 7 20.87 4.07 -7.97
N GLY A 8 21.71 3.23 -7.35
CA GLY A 8 22.00 3.22 -5.91
C GLY A 8 20.99 2.45 -5.06
N LYS A 9 19.97 1.82 -5.65
CA LYS A 9 18.97 0.96 -5.01
C LYS A 9 18.70 -0.32 -5.81
N GLU A 10 19.61 -0.69 -6.69
CA GLU A 10 19.45 -1.82 -7.60
C GLU A 10 19.26 -3.12 -6.81
N SER A 11 18.26 -3.91 -7.22
CA SER A 11 18.08 -5.23 -6.64
C SER A 11 19.20 -6.18 -7.07
N ARG A 12 19.72 -6.96 -6.13
CA ARG A 12 20.67 -8.07 -6.43
C ARG A 12 19.97 -9.31 -6.98
N GLN A 13 18.65 -9.37 -6.86
CA GLN A 13 17.80 -10.43 -7.37
C GLN A 13 16.55 -9.76 -7.92
N SER A 14 16.62 -9.30 -9.17
CA SER A 14 15.49 -8.59 -9.77
C SER A 14 14.40 -9.58 -10.20
N VAL A 15 13.15 -9.11 -10.21
CA VAL A 15 12.02 -9.86 -10.77
C VAL A 15 12.25 -10.10 -12.27
N ALA A 16 12.92 -9.19 -12.97
CA ALA A 16 13.28 -9.36 -14.37
C ALA A 16 14.24 -10.56 -14.57
N ASP A 17 15.30 -10.65 -13.77
CA ASP A 17 16.24 -11.78 -13.84
C ASP A 17 15.55 -13.12 -13.51
N TRP A 18 14.66 -13.11 -12.52
CA TRP A 18 13.84 -14.27 -12.19
C TRP A 18 12.90 -14.65 -13.35
N PHE A 19 12.25 -13.68 -13.99
CA PHE A 19 11.37 -13.92 -15.12
C PHE A 19 12.10 -14.59 -16.28
N GLU A 20 13.26 -14.06 -16.68
CA GLU A 20 14.08 -14.63 -17.75
C GLU A 20 14.57 -16.05 -17.44
N SER A 21 14.99 -16.30 -16.20
CA SER A 21 15.49 -17.62 -15.79
C SER A 21 14.39 -18.66 -15.51
N SER A 22 13.13 -18.22 -15.35
CA SER A 22 11.99 -19.11 -15.04
C SER A 22 11.43 -19.87 -16.25
N GLY A 23 11.81 -19.50 -17.48
CA GLY A 23 11.22 -20.01 -18.71
C GLY A 23 9.83 -19.44 -19.02
N LEU A 24 9.36 -18.44 -18.27
CA LEU A 24 8.09 -17.76 -18.53
C LEU A 24 8.15 -16.87 -19.78
N SER A 25 9.33 -16.41 -20.18
CA SER A 25 9.52 -15.61 -21.41
C SER A 25 9.14 -16.38 -22.69
N GLU A 26 9.14 -17.72 -22.64
CA GLU A 26 8.73 -18.58 -23.77
C GLU A 26 7.21 -18.81 -23.84
N ARG A 27 6.44 -18.35 -22.84
CA ARG A 27 4.99 -18.57 -22.76
C ARG A 27 4.24 -17.47 -23.50
N THR A 28 3.38 -17.85 -24.45
CA THR A 28 2.60 -16.89 -25.26
C THR A 28 1.47 -16.20 -24.50
N ASN A 29 1.11 -16.70 -23.32
CA ASN A 29 0.04 -16.18 -22.47
C ASN A 29 0.59 -15.43 -21.23
N VAL A 30 1.86 -15.06 -21.23
CA VAL A 30 2.50 -14.32 -20.14
C VAL A 30 3.19 -13.11 -20.74
N THR A 31 2.91 -11.94 -20.19
CA THR A 31 3.60 -10.70 -20.56
C THR A 31 4.26 -10.15 -19.31
N PHE A 32 5.59 -9.96 -19.38
CA PHE A 32 6.32 -9.22 -18.36
C PHE A 32 6.36 -7.74 -18.73
N ILE A 33 6.13 -6.89 -17.75
CA ILE A 33 6.22 -5.44 -17.87
C ILE A 33 7.36 -4.99 -16.95
N GLY A 34 8.44 -4.55 -17.56
CA GLY A 34 9.65 -4.09 -16.88
C GLY A 34 9.47 -2.76 -16.14
N PRO A 35 10.40 -2.44 -15.23
CA PRO A 35 10.33 -1.22 -14.42
C PRO A 35 10.49 0.08 -15.23
N ASP A 36 11.15 0.02 -16.39
CA ASP A 36 11.39 1.16 -17.27
C ASP A 36 10.27 1.39 -18.30
N GLU A 37 9.29 0.47 -18.37
CA GLU A 37 8.16 0.58 -19.28
C GLU A 37 7.13 1.58 -18.76
N ARG A 38 6.74 2.52 -19.62
CA ARG A 38 5.75 3.55 -19.29
C ARG A 38 4.35 3.04 -19.55
N ILE A 39 3.81 2.31 -18.57
CA ILE A 39 2.41 1.87 -18.55
C ILE A 39 1.70 2.29 -17.27
N SER A 40 0.43 2.66 -17.40
CA SER A 40 -0.40 2.98 -16.24
C SER A 40 -0.87 1.70 -15.55
N SER A 41 -0.52 1.52 -14.28
CA SER A 41 -1.03 0.40 -13.48
C SER A 41 -2.55 0.44 -13.35
N TYR A 42 -3.16 1.63 -13.30
CA TYR A 42 -4.62 1.78 -13.25
C TYR A 42 -5.30 1.28 -14.52
N GLU A 43 -4.70 1.54 -15.68
CA GLU A 43 -5.18 1.04 -16.96
C GLU A 43 -5.09 -0.49 -17.07
N LEU A 44 -4.07 -1.10 -16.47
CA LEU A 44 -3.95 -2.55 -16.37
C LEU A 44 -5.03 -3.11 -15.43
N ILE A 45 -5.20 -2.50 -14.25
CA ILE A 45 -6.23 -2.89 -13.27
C ILE A 45 -7.63 -2.84 -13.90
N GLU A 46 -7.95 -1.77 -14.62
CA GLU A 46 -9.26 -1.59 -15.27
C GLU A 46 -9.55 -2.70 -16.29
N ARG A 47 -8.54 -3.12 -17.06
CA ARG A 47 -8.67 -4.19 -18.07
C ARG A 47 -8.56 -5.60 -17.49
N SER A 48 -8.13 -5.74 -16.25
CA SER A 48 -7.95 -7.03 -15.59
C SER A 48 -9.29 -7.62 -15.11
N SER A 49 -9.43 -8.95 -15.22
CA SER A 49 -10.54 -9.68 -14.59
C SER A 49 -10.40 -9.70 -13.06
N TYR A 50 -9.17 -9.88 -12.57
CA TYR A 50 -8.80 -9.84 -11.16
C TYR A 50 -7.31 -9.52 -11.03
N VAL A 51 -6.90 -9.13 -9.82
CA VAL A 51 -5.53 -8.69 -9.53
C VAL A 51 -4.94 -9.59 -8.45
N LEU A 52 -3.79 -10.20 -8.75
CA LEU A 52 -3.03 -11.01 -7.79
C LEU A 52 -1.90 -10.17 -7.21
N VAL A 53 -1.79 -10.12 -5.89
CA VAL A 53 -0.74 -9.36 -5.20
C VAL A 53 -0.13 -10.19 -4.08
N TYR A 54 1.15 -9.95 -3.77
CA TYR A 54 1.73 -10.45 -2.53
C TYR A 54 1.37 -9.53 -1.37
N ASN A 55 1.96 -8.33 -1.29
CA ASN A 55 1.67 -7.34 -0.24
C ASN A 55 1.72 -5.88 -0.73
N SER A 56 1.57 -5.66 -2.05
CA SER A 56 1.65 -4.35 -2.68
C SER A 56 0.47 -3.44 -2.32
N SER A 57 0.69 -2.11 -2.24
CA SER A 57 -0.37 -1.11 -2.09
C SER A 57 -1.34 -1.11 -3.26
N VAL A 58 -0.88 -1.55 -4.44
CA VAL A 58 -1.69 -1.70 -5.66
C VAL A 58 -2.93 -2.56 -5.40
N GLY A 59 -2.86 -3.52 -4.47
CA GLY A 59 -4.04 -4.31 -4.08
C GLY A 59 -5.14 -3.48 -3.42
N LEU A 60 -4.79 -2.49 -2.58
CA LEU A 60 -5.78 -1.57 -2.00
C LEU A 60 -6.39 -0.66 -3.07
N GLU A 61 -5.56 -0.16 -3.98
CA GLU A 61 -5.97 0.69 -5.08
C GLU A 61 -6.96 -0.04 -6.01
N ALA A 62 -6.64 -1.29 -6.38
CA ALA A 62 -7.52 -2.15 -7.17
C ALA A 62 -8.84 -2.45 -6.44
N ALA A 63 -8.80 -2.71 -5.13
CA ALA A 63 -10.01 -2.90 -4.33
C ALA A 63 -10.91 -1.65 -4.29
N ILE A 64 -10.33 -0.46 -4.15
CA ILE A 64 -11.06 0.83 -4.19
C ILE A 64 -11.74 1.06 -5.55
N LEU A 65 -11.14 0.55 -6.62
CA LEU A 65 -11.68 0.53 -7.98
C LEU A 65 -12.69 -0.60 -8.22
N GLY A 66 -13.02 -1.40 -7.19
CA GLY A 66 -14.03 -2.46 -7.27
C GLY A 66 -13.54 -3.74 -7.96
N LYS A 67 -12.23 -3.91 -8.14
CA LYS A 67 -11.67 -5.15 -8.72
C LYS A 67 -11.52 -6.23 -7.67
N ALA A 68 -11.65 -7.48 -8.09
CA ALA A 68 -11.33 -8.62 -7.27
C ALA A 68 -9.82 -8.70 -7.06
N VAL A 69 -9.39 -8.73 -5.80
CA VAL A 69 -7.98 -8.78 -5.43
C VAL A 69 -7.72 -9.98 -4.54
N LEU A 70 -6.85 -10.89 -4.98
CA LEU A 70 -6.42 -12.04 -4.20
C LEU A 70 -5.00 -11.79 -3.66
N CYS A 71 -4.90 -11.75 -2.33
CA CYS A 71 -3.68 -11.37 -1.63
C CYS A 71 -2.96 -12.60 -1.09
N ALA A 72 -1.70 -12.82 -1.49
CA ALA A 72 -0.89 -13.96 -1.08
C ALA A 72 -0.09 -13.71 0.22
N GLY A 73 0.01 -12.47 0.68
CA GLY A 73 0.80 -12.08 1.85
C GLY A 73 0.14 -10.93 2.61
N ARG A 74 0.34 -10.90 3.94
CA ARG A 74 -0.25 -9.84 4.77
C ARG A 74 0.30 -8.47 4.35
N ALA A 75 -0.62 -7.55 4.01
CA ALA A 75 -0.34 -6.15 3.72
C ALA A 75 -1.01 -5.24 4.76
N ARG A 76 -0.65 -3.95 4.80
CA ARG A 76 -1.19 -2.98 5.78
C ARG A 76 -2.73 -2.95 5.81
N TYR A 77 -3.37 -3.05 4.65
CA TYR A 77 -4.83 -2.99 4.51
C TYR A 77 -5.58 -4.30 4.79
N THR A 78 -4.85 -5.41 4.96
CA THR A 78 -5.46 -6.75 5.07
C THR A 78 -6.04 -7.04 6.46
N GLN A 79 -5.85 -6.12 7.41
CA GLN A 79 -6.54 -6.12 8.69
C GLN A 79 -8.00 -5.67 8.56
N ALA A 80 -8.33 -4.95 7.48
CA ALA A 80 -9.69 -4.59 7.12
C ALA A 80 -10.20 -5.51 6.00
N LYS A 81 -11.52 -5.68 5.90
CA LYS A 81 -12.17 -6.41 4.80
C LYS A 81 -12.09 -5.58 3.52
N THR A 82 -10.94 -5.65 2.85
CA THR A 82 -10.61 -4.86 1.64
C THR A 82 -10.26 -5.72 0.44
N VAL A 83 -9.83 -6.97 0.67
CA VAL A 83 -9.39 -7.90 -0.39
C VAL A 83 -9.73 -9.33 0.03
N PHE A 84 -9.69 -10.27 -0.92
CA PHE A 84 -9.69 -11.69 -0.59
C PHE A 84 -8.33 -12.06 0.01
N MET A 85 -8.35 -12.46 1.29
CA MET A 85 -7.16 -12.85 2.05
C MET A 85 -7.32 -14.29 2.56
N PRO A 86 -6.82 -15.28 1.81
CA PRO A 86 -6.74 -16.67 2.25
C PRO A 86 -5.96 -16.83 3.56
N SER A 87 -6.40 -17.77 4.40
CA SER A 87 -5.73 -18.06 5.68
C SER A 87 -4.40 -18.80 5.52
N ASP A 88 -4.26 -19.53 4.42
CA ASP A 88 -3.11 -20.39 4.14
C ASP A 88 -2.93 -20.62 2.64
N ARG A 89 -1.83 -21.31 2.30
CA ARG A 89 -1.46 -21.61 0.92
C ARG A 89 -2.50 -22.48 0.20
N ALA A 90 -3.11 -23.44 0.86
CA ALA A 90 -4.06 -24.34 0.21
C ALA A 90 -5.36 -23.59 -0.13
N GLU A 91 -5.83 -22.72 0.76
CA GLU A 91 -6.96 -21.83 0.50
C GLU A 91 -6.66 -20.83 -0.63
N TYR A 92 -5.42 -20.32 -0.70
CA TYR A 92 -5.01 -19.45 -1.79
C TYR A 92 -5.18 -20.13 -3.17
N PHE A 93 -4.67 -21.36 -3.32
CA PHE A 93 -4.81 -22.08 -4.59
C PHE A 93 -6.25 -22.43 -4.91
N ARG A 94 -7.06 -22.83 -3.92
CA ARG A 94 -8.51 -23.05 -4.13
C ARG A 94 -9.23 -21.80 -4.63
N GLN A 95 -8.97 -20.65 -4.01
CA GLN A 95 -9.59 -19.39 -4.46
C GLN A 95 -9.09 -18.97 -5.84
N LEU A 96 -7.80 -19.17 -6.14
CA LEU A 96 -7.25 -18.89 -7.45
C LEU A 96 -7.89 -19.77 -8.54
N GLU A 97 -8.07 -21.07 -8.29
CA GLU A 97 -8.78 -21.99 -9.19
C GLU A 97 -10.23 -21.50 -9.44
N ASN A 98 -10.95 -21.12 -8.38
CA ASN A 98 -12.29 -20.56 -8.52
C ASN A 98 -12.33 -19.27 -9.37
N LEU A 99 -11.33 -18.39 -9.20
CA LEU A 99 -11.22 -17.16 -10.01
C LEU A 99 -10.91 -17.46 -11.48
N LEU A 100 -10.14 -18.52 -11.76
CA LEU A 100 -9.80 -18.95 -13.12
C LEU A 100 -11.00 -19.55 -13.85
N GLU A 101 -11.89 -20.24 -13.13
CA GLU A 101 -13.07 -20.91 -13.70
C GLU A 101 -14.30 -20.00 -13.80
N SER A 102 -14.35 -18.92 -13.02
CA SER A 102 -15.53 -18.06 -12.97
C SER A 102 -15.64 -17.09 -14.15
N SER A 103 -16.83 -16.99 -14.73
CA SER A 103 -17.17 -15.98 -15.74
C SER A 103 -17.54 -14.62 -15.14
N LEU A 104 -17.90 -14.59 -13.85
CA LEU A 104 -18.26 -13.39 -13.11
C LEU A 104 -17.72 -13.47 -11.68
N ILE A 105 -16.99 -12.45 -11.26
CA ILE A 105 -16.43 -12.41 -9.91
C ILE A 105 -17.20 -11.36 -9.12
N GLU A 106 -17.98 -11.82 -8.14
CA GLU A 106 -18.67 -10.94 -7.21
C GLU A 106 -17.66 -10.38 -6.20
N VAL A 107 -17.47 -9.06 -6.23
CA VAL A 107 -16.62 -8.34 -5.29
C VAL A 107 -17.51 -7.72 -4.22
N PRO A 108 -17.32 -8.05 -2.94
CA PRO A 108 -18.09 -7.43 -1.86
C PRO A 108 -17.95 -5.90 -1.90
N PRO A 109 -19.06 -5.13 -1.94
CA PRO A 109 -19.00 -3.68 -2.05
C PRO A 109 -18.29 -3.02 -0.86
N GLU A 110 -18.28 -3.68 0.32
CA GLU A 110 -17.54 -3.18 1.48
C GLU A 110 -16.02 -3.14 1.26
N PHE A 111 -15.47 -3.88 0.29
CA PHE A 111 -14.03 -3.87 0.03
C PHE A 111 -13.55 -2.48 -0.39
N ALA A 112 -14.26 -1.88 -1.34
CA ALA A 112 -13.97 -0.54 -1.81
C ALA A 112 -14.22 0.52 -0.72
N GLU A 113 -15.32 0.38 0.03
CA GLU A 113 -15.67 1.31 1.10
C GLU A 113 -14.65 1.29 2.24
N ASN A 114 -14.28 0.11 2.73
CA ASN A 114 -13.26 -0.06 3.75
C ASN A 114 -11.90 0.41 3.27
N GLY A 115 -11.58 0.20 1.99
CA GLY A 115 -10.34 0.69 1.40
C GLY A 115 -10.25 2.21 1.45
N ARG A 116 -11.33 2.91 1.08
CA ARG A 116 -11.42 4.38 1.18
C ARG A 116 -11.33 4.88 2.62
N ARG A 117 -12.03 4.21 3.55
CA ARG A 117 -11.98 4.55 4.99
C ARG A 117 -10.57 4.41 5.56
N LEU A 118 -9.90 3.30 5.25
CA LEU A 118 -8.54 3.05 5.69
C LEU A 118 -7.58 4.09 5.12
N LEU A 119 -7.63 4.34 3.82
CA LEU A 119 -6.77 5.32 3.17
C LEU A 119 -6.99 6.73 3.76
N TYR A 120 -8.25 7.10 4.02
CA TYR A 120 -8.56 8.36 4.68
C TYR A 120 -7.97 8.45 6.10
N GLN A 121 -8.07 7.36 6.89
CA GLN A 121 -7.46 7.29 8.21
C GLN A 121 -5.94 7.44 8.13
N GLU A 122 -5.27 6.69 7.24
CA GLU A 122 -3.82 6.72 7.07
C GLU A 122 -3.31 8.10 6.63
N LEU A 123 -3.97 8.74 5.65
CA LEU A 123 -3.50 10.01 5.09
C LEU A 123 -3.84 11.22 5.97
N PHE A 124 -5.04 11.24 6.58
CA PHE A 124 -5.57 12.45 7.21
C PHE A 124 -5.73 12.36 8.73
N ARG A 125 -5.81 11.15 9.31
CA ARG A 125 -6.07 11.01 10.76
C ARG A 125 -4.88 10.55 11.58
N SER A 126 -4.02 9.72 11.00
CA SER A 126 -2.83 9.18 11.67
C SER A 126 -1.57 10.01 11.44
N SER A 127 -1.67 11.07 10.65
CA SER A 127 -0.57 11.99 10.34
C SER A 127 -0.37 12.96 11.49
N ILE A 128 0.78 12.88 12.15
CA ILE A 128 1.21 13.87 13.15
C ILE A 128 2.01 14.94 12.42
N ASP A 129 1.55 16.18 12.48
CA ASP A 129 2.22 17.30 11.81
C ASP A 129 3.48 17.70 12.57
N LEU A 130 4.62 17.58 11.90
CA LEU A 130 5.94 18.02 12.38
C LEU A 130 6.58 19.02 11.41
N SER A 131 5.80 19.61 10.51
CA SER A 131 6.28 20.54 9.47
C SER A 131 7.06 21.73 10.05
N ASP A 132 6.70 22.21 11.25
CA ASP A 132 7.42 23.25 11.99
C ASP A 132 8.89 22.92 12.25
N PHE A 133 9.25 21.63 12.28
CA PHE A 133 10.60 21.13 12.58
C PHE A 133 11.31 20.56 11.35
N LEU A 134 10.67 20.58 10.18
CA LEU A 134 11.14 19.89 8.98
C LEU A 134 11.34 20.88 7.83
N ILE A 135 12.41 20.68 7.06
CA ILE A 135 12.66 21.39 5.80
C ILE A 135 12.85 20.38 4.66
N PRO A 136 12.47 20.71 3.42
CA PRO A 136 12.68 19.81 2.29
C PRO A 136 14.16 19.49 2.07
N TYR A 137 14.47 18.23 1.73
CA TYR A 137 15.82 17.85 1.30
C TYR A 137 16.08 18.40 -0.12
N PRO A 138 17.12 19.23 -0.36
CA PRO A 138 17.25 19.99 -1.60
C PRO A 138 17.28 19.18 -2.90
N SER A 139 17.91 18.00 -2.89
CA SER A 139 18.10 17.19 -4.10
C SER A 139 17.24 15.92 -4.15
N LEU A 140 16.31 15.74 -3.21
CA LEU A 140 15.52 14.51 -3.11
C LEU A 140 14.07 14.82 -2.71
N PRO A 141 13.18 15.03 -3.69
CA PRO A 141 11.77 15.31 -3.45
C PRO A 141 11.11 14.27 -2.53
N GLY A 142 10.29 14.75 -1.60
CA GLY A 142 9.61 13.91 -0.60
C GLY A 142 10.45 13.54 0.61
N MET A 143 11.75 13.80 0.62
CA MET A 143 12.59 13.68 1.80
C MET A 143 12.69 15.01 2.53
N VAL A 144 12.88 14.93 3.85
CA VAL A 144 12.97 16.09 4.74
C VAL A 144 14.21 15.98 5.62
N LEU A 145 14.71 17.13 6.05
CA LEU A 145 15.74 17.28 7.08
C LEU A 145 15.11 17.94 8.30
N LEU A 146 15.71 17.67 9.46
CA LEU A 146 15.44 18.45 10.66
C LEU A 146 16.06 19.84 10.47
N ARG A 147 15.29 20.90 10.71
CA ARG A 147 15.86 22.26 10.78
C ARG A 147 16.47 22.51 12.16
N ASP A 148 17.24 23.59 12.27
CA ASP A 148 17.63 24.10 13.58
C ASP A 148 16.42 24.71 14.31
N PHE A 149 16.23 24.27 15.55
CA PHE A 149 15.23 24.79 16.50
C PHE A 149 15.71 24.60 17.94
N GLU A 150 15.15 25.40 18.86
CA GLU A 150 15.39 25.19 20.29
C GLU A 150 14.61 23.97 20.80
N PRO A 151 15.25 22.97 21.45
CA PRO A 151 14.58 21.73 21.86
C PRO A 151 13.33 21.93 22.74
N GLN A 152 13.25 23.04 23.46
CA GLN A 152 12.09 23.35 24.32
C GLN A 152 10.81 23.56 23.49
N ILE A 153 10.92 24.10 22.27
CA ILE A 153 9.78 24.30 21.37
C ILE A 153 9.14 22.97 21.01
N LEU A 154 9.94 21.94 20.71
CA LEU A 154 9.42 20.61 20.42
C LEU A 154 8.74 19.98 21.64
N LYS A 155 9.31 20.17 22.84
CA LYS A 155 8.75 19.64 24.10
C LYS A 155 7.36 20.16 24.40
N GLU A 156 7.09 21.42 24.06
CA GLU A 156 5.82 22.09 24.29
C GLU A 156 4.84 21.95 23.11
N HIS A 157 5.29 21.38 21.99
CA HIS A 157 4.48 21.26 20.78
C HIS A 157 3.34 20.24 20.95
N PRO A 158 2.10 20.55 20.53
CA PRO A 158 0.95 19.64 20.65
C PRO A 158 1.19 18.26 20.04
N SER A 159 1.91 18.20 18.91
CA SER A 159 2.28 16.94 18.26
C SER A 159 3.13 16.03 19.15
N LEU A 160 4.04 16.58 19.96
CA LEU A 160 4.83 15.77 20.87
C LEU A 160 3.99 15.26 22.03
N GLU A 161 3.04 16.05 22.53
CA GLU A 161 2.11 15.59 23.56
C GLU A 161 1.23 14.44 23.05
N THR A 162 0.74 14.51 21.81
CA THR A 162 0.02 13.39 21.16
C THR A 162 0.87 12.12 21.10
N ILE A 163 2.14 12.24 20.69
CA ILE A 163 3.08 11.10 20.68
C ILE A 163 3.30 10.57 22.09
N ARG A 164 3.54 11.45 23.07
CA ARG A 164 3.83 11.09 24.46
C ARG A 164 2.66 10.32 25.08
N ARG A 165 1.43 10.83 24.94
CA ARG A 165 0.21 10.16 25.43
C ARG A 165 -0.01 8.81 24.73
N GLY A 166 0.26 8.74 23.43
CA GLY A 166 0.15 7.47 22.70
C GLY A 166 1.13 6.41 23.19
N VAL A 167 2.36 6.79 23.50
CA VAL A 167 3.41 5.88 24.00
C VAL A 167 3.20 5.51 25.47
N LEU A 168 2.90 6.47 26.34
CA LEU A 168 2.83 6.27 27.79
C LEU A 168 1.47 5.76 28.27
N ASP A 169 0.39 6.27 27.67
CA ASP A 169 -0.97 6.05 28.16
C ASP A 169 -1.79 5.17 27.21
N GLY A 170 -1.23 4.75 26.07
CA GLY A 170 -1.95 4.00 25.04
C GLY A 170 -3.05 4.81 24.34
N ALA A 171 -2.98 6.14 24.39
CA ALA A 171 -3.94 7.01 23.72
C ALA A 171 -3.81 6.90 22.18
N PRO A 172 -4.86 7.25 21.40
CA PRO A 172 -4.73 7.30 19.95
C PRO A 172 -3.66 8.30 19.49
N PHE A 173 -2.85 7.91 18.50
CA PHE A 173 -1.93 8.80 17.78
C PHE A 173 -2.68 9.64 16.74
N ALA A 174 -3.63 10.45 17.22
CA ALA A 174 -4.46 11.30 16.38
C ALA A 174 -4.57 12.69 17.02
N ALA A 175 -4.53 13.74 16.21
CA ALA A 175 -4.88 15.08 16.69
C ALA A 175 -6.38 15.12 17.03
N GLU A 176 -6.75 15.35 18.30
CA GLU A 176 -8.15 15.42 18.75
C GLU A 176 -8.73 16.84 18.76
N PRO A 177 -10.09 17.00 18.71
CA PRO A 177 -11.10 15.98 18.42
C PRO A 177 -12.07 16.36 17.28
N TRP A 178 -12.38 15.37 16.43
CA TRP A 178 -13.61 15.37 15.65
C TRP A 178 -14.74 14.80 16.53
N VAL A 179 -15.82 15.55 16.68
CA VAL A 179 -17.05 15.10 17.34
C VAL A 179 -17.71 14.05 16.44
N SER A 180 -17.93 12.85 16.97
CA SER A 180 -18.77 11.85 16.34
C SER A 180 -20.20 12.39 16.22
N THR A 181 -20.64 12.79 15.04
CA THR A 181 -22.08 12.84 14.78
C THR A 181 -22.54 11.41 14.58
N SER A 182 -23.23 10.92 15.61
CA SER A 182 -24.09 9.74 15.64
C SER A 182 -24.95 9.57 14.39
#